data_AF-A0A522XMR5-F1
#
_entry.id   AF-A0A522XMR5-F1
#
_cell.length_a   1.000
_cell.length_b   1.000
_cell.length_c   1.000
_cell.angle_alpha   90.00
_cell.angle_beta   90.00
_cell.angle_gamma   90.00
#
_symmetry.space_group_name_H-M   'P 1'
#
loop_
_entity.id
_entity.type
_entity.pdbx_description
1 polymer ?
#
loop_
_entity_poly.entity_id
_entity_poly.type
_entity_poly.pdbx_seq_one_letter_code
_entity_poly.pdbx_strand_id
1 'polypeptide(L)'
;DGDNLASCTSQSRGWRTRQMPVYTNMALGRSGQRAGLPGDIASGIVSEHNQRYFYRRWQEHMQAKDWSEVPQYNLNPLEAKDEQRTVQTA
;
A
#
# COMPACT_ATOMS: atom_id res chain seq x y z
N ASP A 1 -0.04 21.46 -3.23
CA ASP A 1 -0.85 20.22 -3.14
C ASP A 1 -2.28 20.43 -2.65
N GLY A 2 -2.62 21.56 -2.00
CA GLY A 2 -3.98 21.84 -1.55
C GLY A 2 -5.04 21.75 -2.66
N ASP A 3 -4.75 22.33 -3.83
CA ASP A 3 -5.66 22.28 -4.97
C ASP A 3 -5.88 20.87 -5.51
N ASN A 4 -4.86 20.00 -5.46
CA ASN A 4 -4.98 18.62 -5.91
C ASN A 4 -5.96 17.85 -5.02
N LEU A 5 -5.78 17.93 -3.70
CA LEU A 5 -6.64 17.25 -2.73
C LEU A 5 -8.07 17.81 -2.75
N ALA A 6 -8.21 19.13 -2.79
CA ALA A 6 -9.50 19.81 -2.85
C ALA A 6 -10.25 19.47 -4.16
N SER A 7 -9.54 19.45 -5.28
CA SER A 7 -10.10 19.09 -6.59
C SER A 7 -10.54 17.63 -6.63
N CYS A 8 -9.73 16.68 -6.18
CA CYS A 8 -10.10 15.26 -6.14
C CYS A 8 -11.36 15.02 -5.30
N THR A 9 -11.47 15.71 -4.15
CA THR A 9 -12.60 15.58 -3.25
C THR A 9 -13.86 16.24 -3.83
N SER A 10 -13.75 17.47 -4.33
CA SER A 10 -14.90 18.23 -4.84
C SER A 10 -15.47 17.62 -6.13
N GLN A 11 -14.63 17.12 -7.04
CA GLN A 11 -15.06 16.44 -8.27
C GLN A 11 -15.89 15.19 -7.99
N SER A 12 -15.65 14.51 -6.86
CA SER A 12 -16.41 13.33 -6.45
C SER A 12 -17.84 13.65 -5.98
N ARG A 13 -18.25 14.93 -5.95
CA ARG A 13 -19.65 15.32 -5.67
C ARG A 13 -20.59 15.10 -6.86
N GLY A 14 -20.06 15.03 -8.08
CA GLY A 14 -20.86 14.83 -9.29
C GLY A 14 -21.47 13.43 -9.34
N TRP A 15 -22.75 13.32 -9.73
CA TRP A 15 -23.45 12.03 -9.79
C TRP A 15 -22.74 11.01 -10.69
N ARG A 16 -22.22 11.46 -11.84
CA ARG A 16 -21.51 10.59 -12.78
C ARG A 16 -20.08 10.32 -12.33
N THR A 17 -19.37 11.35 -11.88
CA THR A 17 -17.94 11.27 -11.56
C THR A 17 -17.66 10.38 -10.35
N ARG A 18 -18.54 10.38 -9.34
CA ARG A 18 -18.38 9.55 -8.13
C ARG A 18 -18.48 8.04 -8.37
N GLN A 19 -19.00 7.64 -9.54
CA GLN A 19 -19.12 6.24 -9.94
C GLN A 19 -17.91 5.77 -10.74
N MET A 20 -16.98 6.67 -11.10
CA MET A 20 -15.79 6.31 -11.86
C MET A 20 -14.71 5.77 -10.91
N PRO A 21 -14.01 4.68 -11.28
CA PRO A 21 -12.92 4.15 -10.49
C PRO A 21 -11.71 5.09 -10.54
N VAL A 22 -10.98 5.16 -9.41
CA VAL A 22 -9.64 5.74 -9.38
C VAL A 22 -8.64 4.65 -9.74
N TYR A 23 -7.80 4.91 -10.73
CA TYR A 23 -6.79 3.95 -11.19
C TYR A 23 -5.51 4.07 -10.35
N THR A 24 -5.00 2.93 -9.87
CA THR A 24 -3.76 2.83 -9.08
C THR A 24 -2.81 1.74 -9.63
N ASN A 25 -2.69 1.66 -10.95
CA ASN A 25 -1.98 0.58 -11.67
C ASN A 25 -0.53 0.91 -12.05
N MET A 26 0.00 2.08 -11.70
CA MET A 26 1.38 2.44 -12.01
C MET A 26 2.35 1.43 -11.38
N ALA A 27 3.25 0.91 -12.22
CA ALA A 27 4.25 -0.10 -11.87
C ALA A 27 3.65 -1.41 -11.27
N LEU A 28 2.43 -1.78 -11.67
CA LEU A 28 1.86 -3.07 -11.31
C LEU A 28 2.77 -4.22 -11.78
N GLY A 29 3.00 -5.20 -10.90
CA GLY A 29 3.90 -6.34 -11.16
C GLY A 29 5.39 -6.01 -11.03
N ARG A 30 5.77 -4.79 -10.63
CA ARG A 30 7.16 -4.37 -10.42
C ARG A 30 7.48 -4.21 -8.93
N SER A 31 7.29 -5.28 -8.18
CA SER A 31 7.63 -5.37 -6.76
C SER A 31 8.04 -6.80 -6.37
N GLY A 32 8.69 -6.95 -5.23
CA GLY A 32 9.00 -8.26 -4.66
C GLY A 32 9.80 -8.17 -3.36
N GLN A 33 10.27 -9.33 -2.89
CA GLN A 33 11.18 -9.40 -1.75
C GLN A 33 12.50 -8.67 -2.07
N ARG A 34 13.06 -8.00 -1.07
CA ARG A 34 14.40 -7.41 -1.15
C ARG A 34 15.19 -7.77 0.10
N ALA A 35 16.41 -8.27 -0.08
CA ALA A 35 17.27 -8.67 1.04
C ALA A 35 17.42 -7.54 2.07
N GLY A 36 17.26 -7.86 3.35
CA GLY A 36 17.33 -6.90 4.45
C GLY A 36 16.10 -5.99 4.62
N LEU A 37 15.04 -6.15 3.83
CA LEU A 37 13.80 -5.36 3.96
C LEU A 37 12.57 -6.28 4.05
N PRO A 38 11.70 -6.10 5.05
CA PRO A 38 10.47 -6.84 5.12
C PRO A 38 9.43 -6.32 4.11
N GLY A 39 8.44 -7.14 3.82
CA GLY A 39 7.32 -6.73 2.97
C GLY A 39 7.61 -6.84 1.47
N ASP A 40 6.66 -6.36 0.69
CA ASP A 40 6.74 -6.33 -0.77
C ASP A 40 7.28 -4.96 -1.21
N ILE A 41 8.46 -4.95 -1.81
CA ILE A 41 9.22 -3.73 -2.10
C ILE A 41 9.11 -3.38 -3.58
N ALA A 42 8.66 -2.17 -3.87
CA ALA A 42 8.62 -1.66 -5.24
C ALA A 42 10.02 -1.57 -5.86
N SER A 43 10.15 -1.87 -7.16
CA SER A 43 11.43 -1.80 -7.87
C SER A 43 11.94 -0.36 -8.08
N GLY A 44 11.11 0.66 -7.86
CA GLY A 44 11.45 2.06 -8.09
C GLY A 44 10.65 3.02 -7.23
N ILE A 45 11.14 4.26 -7.11
CA ILE A 45 10.57 5.29 -6.23
C ILE A 45 9.25 5.84 -6.78
N VAL A 46 9.12 5.99 -8.09
CA VAL A 46 7.88 6.43 -8.74
C VAL A 46 7.01 5.20 -9.01
N SER A 47 6.06 4.93 -8.12
CA SER A 47 5.11 3.83 -8.22
C SER A 47 3.83 4.12 -7.45
N GLU A 48 2.76 3.35 -7.73
CA GLU A 48 1.53 3.35 -6.93
C GLU A 48 1.46 2.13 -5.98
N HIS A 49 2.62 1.59 -5.65
CA HIS A 49 2.73 0.36 -4.87
C HIS A 49 2.10 0.49 -3.49
N ASN A 50 2.47 1.55 -2.76
CA ASN A 50 1.97 1.79 -1.42
C ASN A 50 0.49 2.15 -1.41
N GLN A 51 0.01 2.88 -2.43
CA GLN A 51 -1.40 3.23 -2.59
C GLN A 51 -2.27 1.98 -2.71
N ARG A 52 -1.83 0.97 -3.47
CA ARG A 52 -2.55 -0.31 -3.58
C ARG A 52 -2.62 -1.05 -2.25
N TYR A 53 -1.52 -1.11 -1.50
CA TYR A 53 -1.52 -1.75 -0.18
C TYR A 53 -2.36 -0.98 0.85
N PHE A 54 -2.36 0.36 0.79
CA PHE A 54 -3.22 1.20 1.61
C PHE A 54 -4.70 0.91 1.35
N TYR A 55 -5.13 0.95 0.08
CA TYR A 55 -6.53 0.69 -0.26
C TYR A 55 -6.95 -0.76 -0.04
N ARG A 56 -6.04 -1.73 -0.23
CA ARG A 56 -6.28 -3.13 0.17
C ARG A 56 -6.57 -3.22 1.67
N ARG A 57 -5.71 -2.64 2.50
CA ARG A 57 -5.88 -2.68 3.95
C ARG A 57 -7.14 -1.92 4.40
N TRP A 58 -7.42 -0.77 3.79
CA TRP A 58 -8.66 -0.03 4.00
C TRP A 58 -9.89 -0.90 3.68
N GLN A 59 -9.89 -1.59 2.54
CA GLN A 59 -11.01 -2.44 2.12
C GLN A 59 -11.19 -3.63 3.08
N GLU A 60 -10.12 -4.30 3.48
CA GLU A 60 -10.14 -5.37 4.49
C GLU A 60 -10.82 -4.89 5.79
N HIS A 61 -10.48 -3.69 6.24
CA HIS A 61 -11.11 -3.09 7.43
C HIS A 61 -12.57 -2.71 7.22
N MET A 62 -12.94 -2.15 6.06
CA MET A 62 -14.32 -1.78 5.77
C MET A 62 -15.25 -3.00 5.61
N GLN A 63 -14.69 -4.17 5.31
CA GLN A 63 -15.44 -5.41 5.13
C GLN A 63 -15.53 -6.26 6.41
N ALA A 64 -14.61 -6.08 7.36
CA ALA A 64 -14.59 -6.81 8.62
C ALA A 64 -15.60 -6.24 9.63
N LYS A 65 -16.30 -7.12 10.36
CA LYS A 65 -17.20 -6.71 11.46
C LYS A 65 -16.45 -6.34 12.73
N ASP A 66 -15.34 -7.03 12.96
CA ASP A 66 -14.46 -6.82 14.10
C ASP A 66 -13.01 -7.22 13.74
N TRP A 67 -12.10 -7.00 14.68
CA TRP A 67 -10.66 -7.22 14.48
C TRP A 67 -10.28 -8.66 14.18
N SER A 68 -11.07 -9.64 14.59
CA SER A 68 -10.78 -11.06 14.35
C SER A 68 -10.99 -11.46 12.88
N GLU A 69 -11.86 -10.74 12.16
CA GLU A 69 -12.11 -10.95 10.74
C GLU A 69 -11.08 -10.25 9.84
N VAL A 70 -10.28 -9.32 10.38
CA VAL A 70 -9.26 -8.61 9.61
C VAL A 70 -8.09 -9.56 9.30
N PRO A 71 -7.76 -9.80 8.00
CA PRO A 71 -6.68 -10.71 7.65
C PRO A 71 -5.34 -10.30 8.27
N GLN A 72 -4.59 -11.30 8.74
CA GLN A 72 -3.22 -11.14 9.17
C GLN A 72 -2.29 -11.86 8.21
N TYR A 73 -1.31 -11.13 7.69
CA TYR A 73 -0.26 -11.71 6.87
C TYR A 73 1.03 -10.93 7.10
N ASN A 74 2.15 -11.66 7.19
CA ASN A 74 3.48 -11.10 7.29
C ASN A 74 4.21 -11.41 5.97
N LEU A 75 4.07 -10.51 5.00
CA LEU A 75 4.69 -10.68 3.68
C LEU A 75 6.19 -10.48 3.81
N ASN A 76 6.97 -11.43 3.30
CA ASN A 76 8.44 -11.39 3.30
C ASN A 76 8.99 -10.93 4.67
N PRO A 77 8.82 -11.71 5.75
CA PRO A 77 9.33 -11.32 7.07
C PRO A 77 10.84 -11.13 7.02
N LEU A 78 11.37 -10.31 7.93
CA LEU A 78 12.81 -10.28 8.17
C LEU A 78 13.27 -11.67 8.61
N GLU A 79 14.30 -12.20 7.98
CA GLU A 79 14.99 -13.37 8.52
C GLU A 79 15.82 -12.94 9.74
N ALA A 80 15.95 -13.83 10.73
CA ALA A 80 16.72 -13.54 11.96
C ALA A 80 18.18 -13.12 11.69
N LYS A 81 18.75 -13.51 10.54
CA LYS A 81 20.10 -13.12 10.10
C LYS A 81 20.16 -11.70 9.54
N ASP A 82 19.06 -11.21 8.97
CA ASP A 82 18.98 -9.85 8.44
C ASP A 82 18.88 -8.83 9.58
N GLU A 83 18.15 -9.15 10.67
CA GLU A 83 18.07 -8.30 11.87
C GLU A 83 19.44 -8.05 12.52
N GLN A 84 20.30 -9.08 12.56
CA GLN A 84 21.62 -8.98 13.20
C GLN A 84 22.63 -8.16 12.38
N ARG A 85 22.50 -8.16 11.05
CA ARG A 85 23.41 -7.43 10.15
C ARG A 85 23.24 -5.92 10.27
N THR A 86 22.01 -5.42 10.44
CA THR A 86 21.71 -3.99 10.59
C THR A 86 22.26 -3.41 11.90
N VAL A 87 22.25 -4.18 12.99
CA VAL A 87 22.71 -3.75 14.31
C VAL A 87 24.24 -3.64 14.40
N GLN A 88 25.00 -4.44 13.64
CA GLN A 88 26.47 -4.42 13.67
C GLN A 88 27.12 -3.33 12.81
N THR A 89 26.36 -2.70 11.90
CA THR A 89 26.86 -1.63 11.01
C THR A 89 26.40 -0.22 11.40
N ALA A 90 25.70 -0.06 12.54
CA ALA A 90 25.27 1.23 13.10
C ALA A 90 26.10 1.61 14.32
#